data_AF-A0A9E3S7Y9-F1
#
_entry.id   AF-A0A9E3S7Y9-F1
#
_cell.length_a   1.000
_cell.length_b   1.000
_cell.length_c   1.000
_cell.angle_alpha   90.00
_cell.angle_beta   90.00
_cell.angle_gamma   90.00
#
_symmetry.space_group_name_H-M   'P 1'
#
loop_
_entity.id
_entity.type
_entity.pdbx_description
1 polymer ?
#
loop_
_entity_poly.entity_id
_entity_poly.type
_entity_poly.pdbx_seq_one_letter_code
_entity_poly.pdbx_strand_id
1 'polypeptide(L)'
;MIKAVTIGLAGVLLIAGCGKSFDTVLSERHGEAEPKLKQIEQVGRGALTYQEELKDIALPEGEKLRFGDAPNAVLVQAELFESAPEKRRPRLDLILDTSWLTETRKALSDAPEKFDGAYLERLFDTLAAIKFLVVIRTRLLAEPAAAGGGLFSPGLWQGEVMVFEVASGDFLGGAPLSVSNSDEVDVNAEDPGKWLHSDLWSNTRASVSAALQGHTEGAILS
;
A
#
# COMPACT_ATOMS: atom_id res chain seq x y z
N MET A 1 -15.83 75.30 10.05
CA MET A 1 -16.18 73.88 9.82
C MET A 1 -14.93 73.18 9.30
N ILE A 2 -14.22 72.46 10.17
CA ILE A 2 -13.07 71.63 9.78
C ILE A 2 -13.44 70.23 10.28
N LYS A 3 -13.74 69.31 9.36
CA LYS A 3 -13.97 67.90 9.68
C LYS A 3 -12.62 67.20 9.72
N ALA A 4 -12.20 66.80 10.92
CA ALA A 4 -11.13 65.83 11.11
C ALA A 4 -11.63 64.47 10.62
N VAL A 5 -10.92 63.88 9.66
CA VAL A 5 -11.17 62.52 9.19
C VAL A 5 -10.13 61.63 9.86
N THR A 6 -10.56 60.96 10.92
CA THR A 6 -9.81 59.89 11.57
C THR A 6 -9.94 58.65 10.69
N ILE A 7 -8.90 58.34 9.90
CA ILE A 7 -8.82 57.08 9.16
C ILE A 7 -8.39 56.01 10.17
N GLY A 8 -9.35 55.16 10.54
CA GLY A 8 -9.12 54.01 11.41
C GLY A 8 -8.20 53.00 10.75
N LEU A 9 -7.07 52.73 11.42
CA LEU A 9 -6.23 51.58 11.16
C LEU A 9 -6.96 50.34 11.71
N ALA A 10 -7.89 49.79 10.92
CA ALA A 10 -8.54 48.52 11.25
C ALA A 10 -7.58 47.38 10.88
N GLY A 11 -7.16 46.64 11.91
CA GLY A 11 -6.17 45.58 11.84
C GLY A 11 -6.55 44.48 10.86
N VAL A 12 -5.63 44.20 9.94
CA VAL A 12 -5.55 42.92 9.25
C VAL A 12 -5.06 41.90 10.29
N LEU A 13 -6.01 41.22 10.93
CA LEU A 13 -5.75 39.97 11.63
C LEU A 13 -5.26 38.97 10.59
N LEU A 14 -3.93 38.86 10.48
CA LEU A 14 -3.27 37.72 9.87
C LEU A 14 -3.70 36.49 10.67
N ILE A 15 -4.74 35.81 10.20
CA ILE A 15 -4.94 34.39 10.50
C ILE A 15 -3.83 33.67 9.74
N ALA A 16 -2.59 33.80 10.22
CA ALA A 16 -1.55 32.86 9.88
C ALA A 16 -2.06 31.53 10.43
N GLY A 17 -2.44 30.63 9.53
CA GLY A 17 -2.90 29.29 9.89
C GLY A 17 -1.78 28.59 10.66
N CYS A 18 -1.84 28.64 11.98
CA CYS A 18 -1.04 27.80 12.85
C CYS A 18 -1.52 26.37 12.68
N GLY A 19 -1.01 25.67 11.67
CA GLY A 19 -1.04 24.21 11.70
C GLY A 19 -0.41 23.73 13.00
N LYS A 20 -0.95 22.67 13.60
CA LYS A 20 -0.35 22.08 14.80
C LYS A 20 1.10 21.71 14.50
N SER A 21 1.99 21.90 15.47
CA SER A 21 3.37 21.43 15.31
C SER A 21 3.42 19.90 15.27
N PHE A 22 4.47 19.36 14.68
CA PHE A 22 4.77 17.93 14.69
C PHE A 22 4.60 17.31 16.10
N ASP A 23 5.25 17.92 17.11
CA ASP A 23 5.23 17.42 18.49
C ASP A 23 3.82 17.38 19.07
N THR A 24 2.99 18.37 18.73
CA THR A 24 1.60 18.44 19.20
C THR A 24 0.80 17.28 18.60
N VAL A 25 0.84 17.11 17.28
CA VAL A 25 0.12 16.05 16.57
C VAL A 25 0.59 14.66 17.04
N LEU A 26 1.90 14.47 17.16
CA LEU A 26 2.47 13.22 17.65
C LEU A 26 1.97 12.92 19.07
N SER A 27 2.06 13.87 19.99
CA SER A 27 1.63 13.65 21.38
C SER A 27 0.14 13.31 21.50
N GLU A 28 -0.71 13.90 20.66
CA GLU A 28 -2.16 13.67 20.67
C GLU A 28 -2.54 12.32 20.06
N ARG A 29 -1.86 11.89 18.99
CA ARG A 29 -2.28 10.75 18.15
C ARG A 29 -1.42 9.50 18.33
N HIS A 30 -0.26 9.58 18.98
CA HIS A 30 0.65 8.44 19.16
C HIS A 30 -0.05 7.24 19.83
N GLY A 31 -0.87 7.50 20.86
CA GLY A 31 -1.61 6.46 21.58
C GLY A 31 -2.62 5.69 20.73
N GLU A 32 -3.08 6.26 19.62
CA GLU A 32 -4.00 5.62 18.67
C GLU A 32 -3.23 4.97 17.50
N ALA A 33 -2.20 5.66 17.02
CA ALA A 33 -1.43 5.24 15.85
C ALA A 33 -0.57 3.99 16.12
N GLU A 34 0.13 3.93 17.26
CA GLU A 34 1.02 2.81 17.56
C GLU A 34 0.27 1.46 17.68
N PRO A 35 -0.85 1.33 18.41
CA PRO A 35 -1.61 0.09 18.46
C PRO A 35 -2.16 -0.33 17.10
N LYS A 36 -2.65 0.63 16.30
CA LYS A 36 -3.19 0.37 14.97
C LYS A 36 -2.12 -0.16 14.02
N LEU A 37 -0.92 0.43 14.06
CA LEU A 37 0.23 -0.04 13.30
C LEU A 37 0.63 -1.46 13.71
N LYS A 38 0.73 -1.73 15.02
CA LYS A 38 1.02 -3.08 15.55
C LYS A 38 -0.03 -4.10 15.10
N GLN A 39 -1.30 -3.70 15.05
CA GLN A 39 -2.39 -4.55 14.58
C GLN A 39 -2.23 -4.90 13.09
N ILE A 40 -1.96 -3.92 12.23
CA ILE A 40 -1.66 -4.17 10.80
C ILE A 40 -0.49 -5.14 10.65
N GLU A 41 0.57 -4.96 11.45
CA GLU A 41 1.74 -5.84 11.42
C GLU A 41 1.43 -7.26 11.89
N GLN A 42 0.62 -7.42 12.94
CA GLN A 42 0.19 -8.73 13.42
C GLN A 42 -0.63 -9.47 12.37
N VAL A 43 -1.59 -8.79 11.73
CA VAL A 43 -2.40 -9.37 10.64
C VAL A 43 -1.51 -9.73 9.45
N GLY A 44 -0.61 -8.83 9.03
CA GLY A 44 0.34 -9.08 7.95
C GLY A 44 1.25 -10.29 8.22
N ARG A 45 1.73 -10.46 9.46
CA ARG A 45 2.50 -11.65 9.88
C ARG A 45 1.63 -12.91 9.93
N GLY A 46 0.38 -12.81 10.37
CA GLY A 46 -0.57 -13.93 10.37
C GLY A 46 -0.81 -14.47 8.95
N ALA A 47 -0.90 -13.57 7.97
CA ALA A 47 -1.07 -13.91 6.56
C ALA A 47 0.11 -14.74 5.99
N LEU A 48 1.35 -14.53 6.44
CA LEU A 48 2.49 -15.37 6.05
C LEU A 48 2.27 -16.84 6.42
N THR A 49 1.70 -17.08 7.59
CA THR A 49 1.49 -18.41 8.15
C THR A 49 0.10 -18.99 7.89
N TYR A 50 -0.77 -18.29 7.15
CA TYR A 50 -2.13 -18.74 6.88
C TYR A 50 -2.14 -20.03 6.06
N GLN A 51 -2.80 -21.09 6.54
CA GLN A 51 -2.79 -22.42 5.90
C GLN A 51 -4.18 -22.91 5.50
N GLU A 52 -5.25 -22.20 5.86
CA GLU A 52 -6.59 -22.65 5.52
C GLU A 52 -6.88 -22.47 4.02
N GLU A 53 -7.91 -23.15 3.56
CA GLU A 53 -8.37 -23.05 2.17
C GLU A 53 -8.90 -21.64 1.86
N LEU A 54 -8.56 -21.13 0.68
CA LEU A 54 -9.07 -19.85 0.23
C LEU A 54 -10.57 -19.96 -0.04
N LYS A 55 -11.32 -18.97 0.45
CA LYS A 55 -12.76 -18.79 0.22
C LYS A 55 -12.99 -17.49 -0.52
N ASP A 56 -14.14 -17.37 -1.19
CA ASP A 56 -14.55 -16.12 -1.85
C ASP A 56 -14.51 -14.93 -0.88
N ILE A 57 -14.10 -13.78 -1.38
CA ILE A 57 -14.00 -12.54 -0.59
C ILE A 57 -15.40 -12.10 -0.16
N ALA A 58 -15.64 -12.10 1.15
CA ALA A 58 -16.87 -11.66 1.79
C ALA A 58 -16.59 -10.44 2.67
N LEU A 59 -16.78 -9.25 2.10
CA LEU A 59 -16.70 -8.00 2.86
C LEU A 59 -17.98 -7.77 3.68
N PRO A 60 -17.90 -7.01 4.79
CA PRO A 60 -19.08 -6.55 5.50
C PRO A 60 -20.06 -5.83 4.55
N GLU A 61 -21.37 -5.91 4.86
CA GLU A 61 -22.42 -5.33 4.01
C GLU A 61 -22.17 -3.84 3.75
N GLY A 62 -22.20 -3.45 2.46
CA GLY A 62 -21.99 -2.08 2.02
C GLY A 62 -20.53 -1.61 1.97
N GLU A 63 -19.56 -2.41 2.42
CA GLU A 63 -18.14 -2.06 2.35
C GLU A 63 -17.52 -2.40 0.98
N LYS A 64 -16.51 -1.59 0.60
CA LYS A 64 -15.65 -1.78 -0.57
C LYS A 64 -14.20 -1.50 -0.19
N LEU A 65 -13.27 -2.14 -0.87
CA LEU A 65 -11.84 -1.83 -0.76
C LEU A 65 -11.54 -0.57 -1.57
N ARG A 66 -11.02 0.47 -0.91
CA ARG A 66 -10.53 1.71 -1.51
C ARG A 66 -9.02 1.80 -1.33
N PHE A 67 -8.35 2.01 -2.45
CA PHE A 67 -6.92 2.27 -2.56
C PHE A 67 -6.70 3.68 -3.11
N GLY A 68 -5.54 4.29 -2.82
CA GLY A 68 -5.22 5.65 -3.26
C GLY A 68 -5.76 6.71 -2.31
N ASP A 69 -6.47 7.71 -2.83
CA ASP A 69 -6.97 8.84 -2.03
C ASP A 69 -8.02 8.38 -1.00
N ALA A 70 -7.80 8.76 0.27
CA ALA A 70 -8.62 8.34 1.41
C ALA A 70 -8.84 6.81 1.50
N PRO A 71 -7.75 6.03 1.60
CA PRO A 71 -7.83 4.58 1.53
C PRO A 71 -8.47 4.01 2.81
N ASN A 72 -9.24 2.93 2.66
CA ASN A 72 -9.65 2.08 3.79
C ASN A 72 -9.01 0.69 3.73
N ALA A 73 -8.25 0.41 2.67
CA ALA A 73 -7.55 -0.84 2.45
C ALA A 73 -6.10 -0.55 2.05
N VAL A 74 -5.21 -1.46 2.41
CA VAL A 74 -3.79 -1.38 2.05
C VAL A 74 -3.40 -2.66 1.35
N LEU A 75 -2.77 -2.55 0.18
CA LEU A 75 -2.20 -3.68 -0.53
C LEU A 75 -0.73 -3.83 -0.14
N VAL A 76 -0.37 -4.99 0.38
CA VAL A 76 0.99 -5.28 0.87
C VAL A 76 1.43 -6.66 0.44
N GLN A 77 2.73 -6.84 0.26
CA GLN A 77 3.33 -8.17 0.11
C GLN A 77 3.66 -8.74 1.47
N ALA A 78 3.35 -10.01 1.67
CA ALA A 78 3.54 -10.70 2.94
C ALA A 78 5.01 -10.66 3.39
N GLU A 79 5.94 -10.75 2.44
CA GLU A 79 7.39 -10.73 2.66
C GLU A 79 7.88 -9.43 3.31
N LEU A 80 7.15 -8.32 3.18
CA LEU A 80 7.47 -7.06 3.85
C LEU A 80 7.36 -7.13 5.38
N PHE A 81 6.61 -8.10 5.91
CA PHE A 81 6.45 -8.29 7.34
C PHE A 81 7.47 -9.26 7.95
N GLU A 82 8.32 -9.89 7.12
CA GLU A 82 9.44 -10.68 7.62
C GLU A 82 10.48 -9.76 8.27
N SER A 83 10.88 -10.07 9.50
CA SER A 83 11.78 -9.25 10.32
C SER A 83 13.27 -9.39 9.92
N ALA A 84 13.55 -9.94 8.75
CA ALA A 84 14.92 -10.24 8.33
C ALA A 84 15.56 -9.02 7.65
N PRO A 85 16.58 -8.40 8.26
CA PRO A 85 17.25 -7.26 7.68
C PRO A 85 18.02 -7.71 6.42
N GLU A 86 17.90 -6.90 5.37
CA GLU A 86 18.76 -6.85 4.17
C GLU A 86 18.57 -7.84 3.01
N LYS A 87 17.87 -8.98 3.12
CA LYS A 87 17.98 -10.04 2.07
C LYS A 87 16.74 -10.51 1.34
N ARG A 88 15.55 -9.96 1.60
CA ARG A 88 14.36 -10.30 0.82
C ARG A 88 13.67 -9.03 0.35
N ARG A 89 14.28 -8.36 -0.64
CA ARG A 89 13.48 -7.45 -1.47
C ARG A 89 12.31 -8.27 -2.00
N PRO A 90 11.07 -7.75 -1.96
CA PRO A 90 9.96 -8.43 -2.60
C PRO A 90 10.35 -8.73 -4.04
N ARG A 91 10.17 -9.98 -4.46
CA ARG A 91 10.70 -10.44 -5.75
C ARG A 91 10.00 -9.77 -6.94
N LEU A 92 8.78 -9.32 -6.72
CA LEU A 92 8.04 -8.43 -7.62
C LEU A 92 7.63 -7.24 -6.77
N ASP A 93 7.83 -6.00 -7.21
CA ASP A 93 7.32 -4.84 -6.49
C ASP A 93 5.84 -4.62 -6.90
N LEU A 94 4.95 -5.42 -6.31
CA LEU A 94 3.53 -5.39 -6.67
C LEU A 94 2.89 -4.18 -5.99
N ILE A 95 2.93 -3.03 -6.67
CA ILE A 95 2.44 -1.70 -6.25
C ILE A 95 2.14 -1.66 -4.76
N LEU A 96 3.22 -1.51 -4.00
CA LEU A 96 3.18 -1.37 -2.56
C LEU A 96 3.22 0.11 -2.26
N ASP A 97 2.08 0.81 -2.28
CA ASP A 97 2.03 2.13 -1.66
C ASP A 97 2.04 1.98 -0.13
N THR A 98 3.20 1.59 0.37
CA THR A 98 3.56 1.45 1.77
C THR A 98 4.48 2.60 2.21
N SER A 99 4.62 3.61 1.35
CA SER A 99 5.40 4.82 1.61
C SER A 99 4.90 5.48 2.90
N TRP A 100 3.58 5.70 2.98
CA TRP A 100 2.91 6.25 4.16
C TRP A 100 3.09 5.35 5.39
N LEU A 101 3.06 4.02 5.25
CA LEU A 101 3.26 3.09 6.38
C LEU A 101 4.69 3.18 6.93
N THR A 102 5.67 3.26 6.03
CA THR A 102 7.09 3.43 6.36
C THR A 102 7.35 4.77 7.02
N GLU A 103 6.74 5.83 6.50
CA GLU A 103 6.86 7.18 7.07
C GLU A 103 6.14 7.31 8.40
N THR A 104 4.98 6.67 8.56
CA THR A 104 4.25 6.60 9.83
C THR A 104 5.08 5.87 10.88
N ARG A 105 5.73 4.76 10.52
CA ARG A 105 6.71 4.07 11.39
C ARG A 105 7.83 5.00 11.82
N LYS A 106 8.48 5.67 10.86
CA LYS A 106 9.56 6.61 11.13
C LYS A 106 9.12 7.74 12.04
N ALA A 107 7.92 8.28 11.82
CA ALA A 107 7.37 9.35 12.65
C ALA A 107 7.10 8.93 14.11
N LEU A 108 6.81 7.64 14.34
CA LEU A 108 6.62 7.07 15.68
C LEU A 108 7.95 6.63 16.35
N SER A 109 8.94 6.17 15.57
CA SER A 109 10.18 5.58 16.10
C SER A 109 11.36 6.55 16.19
N ASP A 110 11.48 7.47 15.24
CA ASP A 110 12.60 8.39 15.11
C ASP A 110 12.10 9.80 15.42
N ALA A 111 12.80 10.55 16.27
CA ALA A 111 12.55 11.97 16.50
C ALA A 111 12.79 12.74 15.18
N PRO A 112 11.75 13.14 14.42
CA PRO A 112 11.94 13.53 13.04
C PRO A 112 11.93 15.05 12.94
N GLU A 113 13.11 15.64 12.80
CA GLU A 113 13.28 17.09 12.61
C GLU A 113 12.63 17.65 11.31
N LYS A 114 11.81 16.89 10.57
CA LYS A 114 11.44 17.21 9.17
C LYS A 114 9.98 17.01 8.74
N PHE A 115 9.09 16.45 9.57
CA PHE A 115 7.69 16.34 9.16
C PHE A 115 6.91 17.60 9.56
N ASP A 116 6.20 18.18 8.61
CA ASP A 116 5.19 19.20 8.90
C ASP A 116 4.00 18.57 9.64
N GLY A 117 3.40 19.28 10.59
CA GLY A 117 2.34 18.73 11.42
C GLY A 117 1.08 18.35 10.62
N ALA A 118 0.72 19.12 9.59
CA ALA A 118 -0.41 18.78 8.72
C ALA A 118 -0.13 17.55 7.84
N TYR A 119 1.14 17.28 7.53
CA TYR A 119 1.51 16.02 6.89
C TYR A 119 1.34 14.84 7.84
N LEU A 120 1.79 14.98 9.10
CA LEU A 120 1.63 13.92 10.10
C LEU A 120 0.15 13.64 10.41
N GLU A 121 -0.70 14.67 10.52
CA GLU A 121 -2.14 14.50 10.69
C GLU A 121 -2.73 13.65 9.56
N ARG A 122 -2.36 13.93 8.30
CA ARG A 122 -2.82 13.13 7.15
C ARG A 122 -2.35 11.69 7.22
N LEU A 123 -1.10 11.43 7.65
CA LEU A 123 -0.60 10.07 7.85
C LEU A 123 -1.42 9.32 8.91
N PHE A 124 -1.71 9.95 10.04
CA PHE A 124 -2.49 9.34 11.11
C PHE A 124 -3.97 9.18 10.77
N ASP A 125 -4.57 10.12 10.05
CA ASP A 125 -5.94 9.99 9.55
C ASP A 125 -6.06 8.85 8.54
N THR A 126 -5.06 8.72 7.65
CA THR A 126 -4.95 7.60 6.72
C THR A 126 -4.84 6.27 7.48
N LEU A 127 -3.92 6.18 8.44
CA LEU A 127 -3.74 4.99 9.28
C LEU A 127 -5.04 4.60 10.02
N ALA A 128 -5.73 5.59 10.59
CA ALA A 128 -6.97 5.38 11.32
C ALA A 128 -8.11 4.89 10.40
N ALA A 129 -8.15 5.35 9.15
CA ALA A 129 -9.14 4.95 8.16
C ALA A 129 -8.97 3.52 7.64
N ILE A 130 -7.78 2.91 7.79
CA ILE A 130 -7.52 1.54 7.32
C ILE A 130 -8.39 0.54 8.11
N LYS A 131 -9.32 -0.11 7.41
CA LYS A 131 -10.15 -1.20 7.91
C LYS A 131 -9.66 -2.57 7.44
N PHE A 132 -9.08 -2.62 6.24
CA PHE A 132 -8.73 -3.88 5.57
C PHE A 132 -7.24 -3.95 5.23
N LEU A 133 -6.67 -5.15 5.35
CA LEU A 133 -5.34 -5.45 4.85
C LEU A 133 -5.47 -6.47 3.72
N VAL A 134 -5.01 -6.09 2.53
CA VAL A 134 -4.92 -6.98 1.37
C VAL A 134 -3.49 -7.44 1.25
N VAL A 135 -3.26 -8.72 1.47
CA VAL A 135 -1.93 -9.34 1.47
C VAL A 135 -1.75 -10.16 0.21
N ILE A 136 -0.68 -9.89 -0.53
CA ILE A 136 -0.20 -10.75 -1.60
C ILE A 136 0.89 -11.65 -1.02
N ARG A 137 0.70 -12.96 -1.11
CA ARG A 137 1.71 -13.96 -0.71
C ARG A 137 2.23 -14.67 -1.94
N THR A 138 3.52 -14.50 -2.24
CA THR A 138 4.16 -15.26 -3.31
C THR A 138 4.36 -16.71 -2.86
N ARG A 139 3.96 -17.67 -3.71
CA ARG A 139 4.21 -19.10 -3.52
C ARG A 139 5.37 -19.58 -4.38
N LEU A 140 5.39 -19.12 -5.63
CA LEU A 140 6.41 -19.48 -6.62
C LEU A 140 6.73 -18.26 -7.49
N LEU A 141 8.02 -18.08 -7.77
CA LEU A 141 8.48 -17.22 -8.85
C LEU A 141 9.60 -17.93 -9.60
N ALA A 142 9.38 -18.17 -10.88
CA ALA A 142 10.40 -18.50 -11.86
C ALA A 142 10.54 -17.29 -12.79
N GLU A 143 11.73 -16.71 -12.86
CA GLU A 143 11.97 -15.55 -13.73
C GLU A 143 12.15 -15.98 -15.19
N PRO A 144 11.72 -15.13 -16.15
CA PRO A 144 11.97 -15.40 -17.56
C PRO A 144 13.46 -15.38 -17.84
N ALA A 145 13.91 -16.29 -18.71
CA ALA A 145 15.34 -16.44 -19.03
C ALA A 145 15.57 -16.65 -20.52
N ALA A 146 16.62 -16.04 -21.06
CA ALA A 146 17.04 -16.31 -22.44
C ALA A 146 17.63 -17.73 -22.54
N ALA A 147 17.18 -18.51 -23.53
CA ALA A 147 17.67 -19.86 -23.81
C ALA A 147 18.72 -19.90 -24.94
N GLY A 148 19.03 -18.74 -25.54
CA GLY A 148 19.94 -18.60 -26.69
C GLY A 148 19.24 -18.85 -28.03
N GLY A 149 19.86 -18.42 -29.14
CA GLY A 149 19.35 -18.67 -30.49
C GLY A 149 17.98 -18.06 -30.82
N GLY A 150 17.60 -16.98 -30.14
CA GLY A 150 16.27 -16.36 -30.28
C GLY A 150 15.16 -17.05 -29.48
N LEU A 151 15.51 -18.05 -28.64
CA LEU A 151 14.58 -18.74 -27.76
C LEU A 151 14.66 -18.20 -26.33
N PHE A 152 13.55 -18.30 -25.60
CA PHE A 152 13.47 -17.96 -24.18
C PHE A 152 12.57 -18.94 -23.43
N SER A 153 12.78 -19.03 -22.13
CA SER A 153 11.88 -19.68 -21.18
C SER A 153 10.97 -18.62 -20.56
N PRO A 154 9.64 -18.79 -20.60
CA PRO A 154 8.74 -17.89 -19.91
C PRO A 154 8.95 -18.00 -18.40
N GLY A 155 8.78 -16.87 -17.73
CA GLY A 155 8.64 -16.78 -16.29
C GLY A 155 7.23 -17.14 -15.85
N LEU A 156 7.12 -17.55 -14.60
CA LEU A 156 5.88 -17.97 -13.95
C LEU A 156 5.85 -17.36 -12.56
N TRP A 157 4.75 -16.73 -12.20
CA TRP A 157 4.47 -16.32 -10.82
C TRP A 157 3.18 -16.98 -10.34
N GLN A 158 3.25 -17.58 -9.15
CA GLN A 158 2.08 -18.09 -8.44
C GLN A 158 2.04 -17.48 -7.05
N GLY A 159 0.86 -17.09 -6.64
CA GLY A 159 0.65 -16.45 -5.36
C GLY A 159 -0.80 -16.53 -4.94
N GLU A 160 -1.11 -15.79 -3.90
CA GLU A 160 -2.46 -15.68 -3.35
C GLU A 160 -2.68 -14.22 -2.99
N VAL A 161 -3.87 -13.71 -3.28
CA VAL A 161 -4.36 -12.46 -2.68
C VAL A 161 -5.31 -12.83 -1.55
N MET A 162 -5.11 -12.23 -0.38
CA MET A 162 -5.87 -12.49 0.83
C MET A 162 -6.35 -11.18 1.42
N VAL A 163 -7.60 -11.12 1.86
CA VAL A 163 -8.19 -9.93 2.49
C VAL A 163 -8.47 -10.24 3.95
N PHE A 164 -8.00 -9.36 4.83
CA PHE A 164 -8.21 -9.44 6.27
C PHE A 164 -8.86 -8.17 6.79
N GLU A 165 -9.73 -8.30 7.79
CA GLU A 165 -10.14 -7.16 8.61
C GLU A 165 -9.05 -6.86 9.62
N VAL A 166 -8.58 -5.60 9.66
CA VAL A 166 -7.50 -5.20 10.56
C VAL A 166 -7.94 -5.27 12.01
N ALA A 167 -9.17 -4.84 12.31
CA ALA A 167 -9.67 -4.70 13.69
C ALA A 167 -9.78 -6.05 14.44
N SER A 168 -10.29 -7.09 13.77
CA SER A 168 -10.46 -8.43 14.33
C SER A 168 -9.28 -9.36 14.00
N GLY A 169 -8.60 -9.11 12.89
CA GLY A 169 -7.66 -10.05 12.28
C GLY A 169 -8.37 -11.15 11.46
N ASP A 170 -9.68 -11.04 11.26
CA ASP A 170 -10.47 -12.07 10.57
C ASP A 170 -10.12 -12.14 9.09
N PHE A 171 -9.98 -13.37 8.58
CA PHE A 171 -9.83 -13.62 7.16
C PHE A 171 -11.18 -13.52 6.45
N LEU A 172 -11.27 -12.57 5.52
CA LEU A 172 -12.49 -12.28 4.76
C LEU A 172 -12.57 -13.06 3.45
N GLY A 173 -11.47 -13.66 3.00
CA GLY A 173 -11.40 -14.44 1.76
C GLY A 173 -10.22 -14.04 0.89
N GLY A 174 -10.09 -14.69 -0.25
CA GLY A 174 -8.97 -14.50 -1.15
C GLY A 174 -9.10 -15.34 -2.42
N ALA A 175 -8.08 -15.24 -3.27
CA ALA A 175 -8.04 -16.00 -4.51
C ALA A 175 -6.60 -16.47 -4.81
N PRO A 176 -6.44 -17.68 -5.36
CA PRO A 176 -5.16 -18.10 -5.91
C PRO A 176 -4.87 -17.31 -7.19
N LEU A 177 -3.60 -17.01 -7.42
CA LEU A 177 -3.11 -16.27 -8.58
C LEU A 177 -2.06 -17.11 -9.29
N SER A 178 -2.14 -17.15 -10.62
CA SER A 178 -1.14 -17.83 -11.46
C SER A 178 -1.02 -17.07 -12.77
N VAL A 179 0.16 -16.55 -13.04
CA VAL A 179 0.45 -15.71 -14.22
C VAL A 179 1.77 -16.10 -14.85
N SER A 180 1.85 -15.93 -16.16
CA SER A 180 3.07 -16.06 -16.96
C SER A 180 3.22 -14.78 -17.78
N ASN A 181 4.43 -14.44 -18.20
CA ASN A 181 4.56 -13.55 -19.35
C ASN A 181 4.08 -14.26 -20.62
N SER A 182 3.83 -13.47 -21.66
CA SER A 182 3.57 -13.91 -23.03
C SER A 182 4.69 -14.80 -23.57
N ASP A 183 4.31 -15.64 -24.53
CA ASP A 183 5.20 -16.52 -25.30
C ASP A 183 5.87 -15.80 -26.47
N GLU A 184 5.75 -14.48 -26.54
CA GLU A 184 6.37 -13.62 -27.53
C GLU A 184 7.31 -12.60 -26.86
N VAL A 185 8.23 -12.02 -27.64
CA VAL A 185 9.07 -10.89 -27.24
C VAL A 185 9.00 -9.86 -28.34
N ASP A 186 8.86 -8.58 -27.99
CA ASP A 186 8.96 -7.50 -28.99
C ASP A 186 10.32 -7.55 -29.67
N VAL A 187 10.30 -7.77 -31.00
CA VAL A 187 11.50 -7.85 -31.85
C VAL A 187 12.33 -6.56 -31.83
N ASN A 188 11.73 -5.44 -31.41
CA ASN A 188 12.40 -4.15 -31.26
C ASN A 188 12.79 -3.83 -29.80
N ALA A 189 12.58 -4.75 -28.86
CA ALA A 189 13.00 -4.54 -27.48
C ALA A 189 14.53 -4.40 -27.41
N GLU A 190 15.00 -3.27 -26.90
CA GLU A 190 16.44 -3.04 -26.65
C GLU A 190 17.02 -4.07 -25.66
N ASP A 191 16.19 -4.56 -24.74
CA ASP A 191 16.52 -5.58 -23.75
C ASP A 191 15.35 -6.57 -23.59
N PRO A 192 15.37 -7.70 -24.32
CA PRO A 192 14.37 -8.76 -24.22
C PRO A 192 14.12 -9.25 -22.80
N GLY A 193 15.15 -9.33 -21.96
CA GLY A 193 15.04 -9.81 -20.59
C GLY A 193 14.26 -8.84 -19.71
N LYS A 194 14.50 -7.53 -19.87
CA LYS A 194 13.69 -6.49 -19.21
C LYS A 194 12.26 -6.46 -19.71
N TRP A 195 12.04 -6.64 -21.02
CA TRP A 195 10.70 -6.68 -21.59
C TRP A 195 9.88 -7.84 -21.00
N LEU A 196 10.44 -9.05 -20.97
CA LEU A 196 9.79 -10.24 -20.41
C LEU A 196 9.47 -10.07 -18.92
N HIS A 197 10.37 -9.43 -18.16
CA HIS A 197 10.11 -9.07 -16.77
C HIS A 197 8.96 -8.06 -16.63
N SER A 198 8.95 -7.03 -17.47
CA SER A 198 7.89 -6.01 -17.48
C SER A 198 6.54 -6.63 -17.82
N ASP A 199 6.50 -7.57 -18.76
CA ASP A 199 5.28 -8.27 -19.16
C ASP A 199 4.76 -9.19 -18.04
N LEU A 200 5.64 -10.00 -17.42
CA LEU A 200 5.27 -10.81 -16.25
C LEU A 200 4.71 -9.93 -15.13
N TRP A 201 5.33 -8.78 -14.88
CA TRP A 201 4.88 -7.82 -13.87
C TRP A 201 3.52 -7.22 -14.23
N SER A 202 3.33 -6.78 -15.47
CA SER A 202 2.05 -6.28 -15.98
C SER A 202 0.93 -7.30 -15.77
N ASN A 203 1.17 -8.55 -16.16
CA ASN A 203 0.22 -9.65 -16.00
C ASN A 203 -0.07 -9.95 -14.52
N THR A 204 0.92 -9.82 -13.64
CA THR A 204 0.72 -9.97 -12.19
C THR A 204 -0.20 -8.89 -11.64
N ARG A 205 0.00 -7.62 -12.03
CA ARG A 205 -0.87 -6.50 -11.64
C ARG A 205 -2.30 -6.73 -12.15
N ALA A 206 -2.44 -7.09 -13.42
CA ALA A 206 -3.75 -7.37 -14.01
C ALA A 206 -4.48 -8.50 -13.27
N SER A 207 -3.77 -9.58 -12.90
CA SER A 207 -4.34 -10.71 -12.15
C SER A 207 -4.77 -10.32 -10.75
N VAL A 208 -3.96 -9.54 -10.02
CA VAL A 208 -4.36 -9.00 -8.70
C VAL A 208 -5.59 -8.10 -8.84
N SER A 209 -5.62 -7.23 -9.85
CA SER A 209 -6.75 -6.35 -10.08
C SER A 209 -8.03 -7.12 -10.42
N ALA A 210 -7.92 -8.20 -11.19
CA ALA A 210 -9.04 -9.06 -11.55
C ALA A 210 -9.56 -9.85 -10.33
N ALA A 211 -8.67 -10.36 -9.50
CA ALA A 211 -9.05 -11.11 -8.29
C ALA A 211 -9.79 -10.26 -7.25
N LEU A 212 -9.55 -8.95 -7.25
CA LEU A 212 -10.22 -7.99 -6.38
C LEU A 212 -11.42 -7.33 -7.07
N GLN A 213 -11.62 -7.56 -8.37
CA GLN A 213 -12.69 -6.94 -9.14
C GLN A 213 -14.07 -7.23 -8.52
N GLY A 214 -14.91 -6.22 -8.43
CA GLY A 214 -16.23 -6.33 -7.78
C GLY A 214 -16.20 -6.10 -6.27
N HIS A 215 -15.02 -6.16 -5.63
CA HIS A 215 -14.82 -5.84 -4.21
C HIS A 215 -14.24 -4.44 -3.98
N THR A 216 -13.85 -3.75 -5.05
CA THR A 216 -13.19 -2.44 -4.97
C THR A 216 -14.09 -1.31 -5.45
N GLU A 217 -13.77 -0.10 -4.98
CA GLU A 217 -14.33 1.15 -5.48
C GLU A 217 -13.22 1.89 -6.25
N GLY A 218 -13.35 1.97 -7.57
CA GLY A 218 -12.33 2.53 -8.45
C GLY A 218 -11.29 1.52 -8.94
N ALA A 219 -10.33 2.02 -9.72
CA ALA A 219 -9.21 1.25 -10.23
C ALA A 219 -8.20 0.99 -9.11
N ILE A 220 -7.73 -0.25 -9.01
CA ILE A 220 -6.77 -0.69 -7.98
C ILE A 220 -5.35 -0.30 -8.40
N LEU A 221 -5.07 -0.41 -9.70
CA LEU A 221 -3.75 -0.26 -10.30
C LEU A 221 -3.93 0.51 -11.62
N SER A 222 -3.61 1.81 -11.61
CA SER A 222 -3.51 2.66 -12.81
C SER A 222 -2.07 2.83 -13.25
#